data_AF-A0A1I7HI65-F1
#
_entry.id   AF-A0A1I7HI65-F1
#
_cell.length_a   1.000
_cell.length_b   1.000
_cell.length_c   1.000
_cell.angle_alpha   90.00
_cell.angle_beta   90.00
_cell.angle_gamma   90.00
#
_symmetry.space_group_name_H-M   'P 1'
#
loop_
_entity.id
_entity.type
_entity.pdbx_description
1 polymer ?
#
loop_
_entity_poly.entity_id
_entity_poly.type
_entity_poly.pdbx_seq_one_letter_code
_entity_poly.pdbx_strand_id
1 'polypeptide(L)'
;MLVIVITIVLSIIGLILSLAFVGIMPSLIALILSIYCLIQKRSITRARALAMSVVGVILPVIMYLNSYGLSLPYPRTDGLSVVGGIIYDNYSNMGFDMEWLKNGLGKGNSELAMVEEELSDTASGEASSEDIYYVSDGVVTDSLGYKEKSDDEKSAGMADGSADDKTGQGLGTAQSSSGDGSLDTAQYNTEIFEKLEDATEEYEEKPISDKIGASDDDMPSYGGLPVGTLIIAQYFREDVHNCNPVLVLQNKTGKKCRYEARFIARDEDGEQLAESDRCVEVVDNDGKFVLEGRFDKNELGDNIPAMYEFSVSKRDPYEKNMADDVVVYAKENGNSVVLAAENLSDKKVKVDAFVLFFDKEELVDCIWLIPHNEGDVCITPGSVASISGDAYYRFDRIETYYTAYEAVGEQ
;
A
#
# COMPACT_ATOMS: atom_id res chain seq x y z
N MET A 1 -3.49 -13.76 38.47
CA MET A 1 -3.75 -12.54 37.67
C MET A 1 -2.55 -11.60 37.73
N LEU A 2 -2.06 -11.22 38.92
CA LEU A 2 -0.87 -10.37 39.11
C LEU A 2 0.39 -10.82 38.34
N VAL A 3 0.74 -12.12 38.42
CA VAL A 3 1.92 -12.67 37.72
C VAL A 3 1.85 -12.47 36.21
N ILE A 4 0.66 -12.60 35.61
CA ILE A 4 0.47 -12.46 34.16
C ILE A 4 0.67 -11.01 33.72
N VAL A 5 0.14 -10.06 34.49
CA VAL A 5 0.32 -8.62 34.21
C VAL A 5 1.80 -8.26 34.28
N ILE A 6 2.52 -8.76 35.29
CA ILE A 6 3.97 -8.55 35.42
C ILE A 6 4.71 -9.16 34.23
N THR A 7 4.36 -10.37 33.79
CA THR A 7 4.97 -11.00 32.62
C THR A 7 4.77 -10.19 31.35
N ILE A 8 3.55 -9.70 31.08
CA ILE A 8 3.25 -8.88 29.90
C ILE A 8 4.05 -7.57 29.92
N VAL A 9 4.06 -6.88 31.07
CA VAL A 9 4.80 -5.63 31.22
C VAL A 9 6.31 -5.86 31.03
N LEU A 10 6.86 -6.94 31.59
CA LEU A 10 8.26 -7.30 31.40
C LEU A 10 8.58 -7.70 29.95
N SER A 11 7.69 -8.39 29.24
CA SER A 11 7.87 -8.71 27.81
C SER A 11 7.90 -7.45 26.96
N ILE A 12 7.01 -6.49 27.21
CA ILE A 12 6.97 -5.21 26.48
C ILE A 12 8.22 -4.38 26.77
N ILE A 13 8.58 -4.22 28.05
CA ILE A 13 9.78 -3.50 28.46
C ILE A 13 11.04 -4.17 27.89
N GLY A 14 11.11 -5.50 27.94
CA GLY A 14 12.21 -6.28 27.38
C GLY A 14 12.36 -6.08 25.88
N LEU A 15 11.25 -6.11 25.14
CA LEU A 15 11.24 -5.85 23.70
C LEU A 15 11.70 -4.42 23.37
N ILE A 16 11.17 -3.41 24.04
CA ILE A 16 11.57 -2.01 23.81
C ILE A 16 13.05 -1.82 24.13
N LEU A 17 13.54 -2.39 25.24
CA LEU A 17 14.95 -2.30 25.61
C LEU A 17 15.86 -3.15 24.72
N SER A 18 15.33 -4.17 24.04
CA SER A 18 16.11 -5.04 23.15
C SER A 18 16.58 -4.30 21.91
N LEU A 19 15.83 -3.27 21.47
CA LEU A 19 16.23 -2.32 20.43
C LEU A 19 17.52 -1.55 20.79
N ALA A 20 17.78 -1.37 22.08
CA ALA A 20 19.00 -0.74 22.59
C ALA A 20 20.04 -1.77 23.11
N PHE A 21 19.88 -3.06 22.83
CA PHE A 21 20.73 -4.16 23.32
C PHE A 21 20.72 -4.37 24.86
N VAL A 22 20.04 -3.51 25.63
CA VAL A 22 19.93 -3.60 27.10
C VAL A 22 18.79 -4.56 27.53
N GLY A 23 17.89 -4.91 26.61
CA GLY A 23 16.67 -5.67 26.89
C GLY A 23 16.84 -7.18 27.08
N ILE A 24 18.02 -7.76 26.84
CA ILE A 24 18.22 -9.21 26.91
C ILE A 24 17.82 -9.76 28.28
N MET A 25 18.27 -9.12 29.37
CA MET A 25 18.01 -9.58 30.74
C MET A 25 16.52 -9.53 31.11
N PRO A 26 15.78 -8.41 30.92
CA PRO A 26 14.33 -8.40 31.16
C PRO A 26 13.56 -9.34 30.23
N SER A 27 13.97 -9.50 28.97
CA SER A 27 13.36 -10.45 28.03
C SER A 27 13.57 -11.92 28.46
N LEU A 28 14.74 -12.28 28.96
CA LEU A 28 15.01 -13.63 29.51
C LEU A 28 14.16 -13.92 30.74
N ILE A 29 14.02 -12.96 31.65
CA ILE A 29 13.16 -13.10 32.83
C ILE A 29 11.69 -13.25 32.40
N ALA A 30 11.24 -12.45 31.44
CA ALA A 30 9.89 -12.53 30.87
C ALA A 30 9.65 -13.87 30.16
N LEU A 31 10.65 -14.41 29.47
CA LEU A 31 10.60 -15.69 28.77
C LEU A 31 10.43 -16.85 29.76
N ILE A 32 11.24 -16.89 30.82
CA ILE A 32 11.14 -17.92 31.87
C ILE A 32 9.75 -17.89 32.52
N LEU A 33 9.26 -16.69 32.85
CA LEU A 33 7.92 -16.52 33.45
C LEU A 33 6.80 -16.90 32.48
N SER A 34 6.96 -16.61 31.19
CA SER A 34 5.99 -16.96 30.14
C SER A 34 5.91 -18.47 29.94
N ILE A 35 7.06 -19.17 29.90
CA ILE A 35 7.13 -20.63 29.83
C ILE A 35 6.45 -21.25 31.05
N TYR A 36 6.78 -20.76 32.26
CA TYR A 36 6.15 -21.24 33.49
C TYR A 36 4.63 -21.06 33.48
N CYS A 37 4.16 -19.90 33.02
CA CYS A 37 2.73 -19.63 32.88
C CYS A 37 2.06 -20.51 31.82
N LEU A 38 2.74 -20.80 30.71
CA LEU A 38 2.20 -21.63 29.63
C LEU A 38 2.04 -23.10 30.05
N ILE A 39 2.99 -23.62 30.85
CA ILE A 39 2.91 -24.98 31.41
C ILE A 39 1.71 -25.12 32.36
N GLN A 40 1.39 -24.09 33.16
CA GLN A 40 0.28 -24.16 34.12
C GLN A 40 -1.10 -24.12 33.46
N LYS A 41 -1.29 -23.33 32.40
CA LYS A 41 -2.58 -23.22 31.68
C LYS A 41 -2.34 -22.67 30.29
N ARG A 42 -2.81 -23.39 29.26
CA ARG A 42 -2.75 -22.95 27.87
C ARG A 42 -3.77 -21.84 27.63
N SER A 43 -3.33 -20.70 27.10
CA SER A 43 -4.16 -19.54 26.80
C SER A 43 -3.46 -18.68 25.74
N ILE A 44 -4.23 -18.13 24.80
CA ILE A 44 -3.74 -17.29 23.70
C ILE A 44 -2.94 -16.08 24.22
N THR A 45 -3.41 -15.43 25.29
CA THR A 45 -2.71 -14.29 25.90
C THR A 45 -1.31 -14.66 26.41
N ARG A 46 -1.12 -15.90 26.87
CA ARG A 46 0.19 -16.39 27.35
C ARG A 46 1.11 -16.77 26.19
N ALA A 47 0.55 -17.29 25.09
CA ALA A 47 1.29 -17.55 23.86
C ALA A 47 1.83 -16.24 23.26
N ARG A 48 1.03 -15.16 23.26
CA ARG A 48 1.47 -13.82 22.82
C ARG A 48 2.60 -13.26 23.69
N ALA A 49 2.48 -13.35 25.02
CA ALA A 49 3.54 -12.90 25.93
C ALA A 49 4.85 -13.68 25.75
N LEU A 50 4.74 -15.00 25.48
CA LEU A 50 5.86 -15.86 25.15
C LEU A 50 6.52 -15.41 23.84
N ALA A 51 5.75 -15.23 22.76
CA ALA A 51 6.26 -14.79 21.47
C ALA A 51 7.02 -13.45 21.58
N MET A 52 6.45 -12.45 22.26
CA MET A 52 7.13 -11.16 22.50
C MET A 52 8.45 -11.33 23.27
N SER A 53 8.48 -12.20 24.29
CA SER A 53 9.71 -12.45 25.05
C SER A 53 10.77 -13.21 24.24
N VAL A 54 10.37 -14.10 23.33
CA VAL A 54 11.26 -14.79 22.41
C VAL A 54 11.90 -13.79 21.45
N VAL A 55 11.10 -12.91 20.83
CA VAL A 55 11.61 -11.85 19.95
C VAL A 55 12.57 -10.93 20.71
N GLY A 56 12.22 -10.52 21.94
CA GLY A 56 13.08 -9.67 22.77
C GLY A 56 14.42 -10.31 23.18
N VAL A 57 14.58 -11.63 23.06
CA VAL A 57 15.86 -12.35 23.26
C VAL A 57 16.59 -12.56 21.94
N ILE A 58 15.87 -12.93 20.87
CA ILE A 58 16.46 -13.22 19.55
C ILE A 58 17.02 -11.94 18.91
N LEU A 59 16.30 -10.82 19.01
CA LEU A 59 16.65 -9.58 18.31
C LEU A 59 18.05 -9.08 18.65
N PRO A 60 18.48 -9.00 19.94
CA PRO A 60 19.86 -8.66 20.27
C PRO A 60 20.90 -9.66 19.76
N VAL A 61 20.57 -10.96 19.67
CA VAL A 61 21.48 -11.97 19.09
C VAL A 61 21.67 -11.72 17.60
N ILE A 62 20.59 -11.43 16.87
CA ILE A 62 20.67 -11.07 15.44
C ILE A 62 21.49 -9.79 15.27
N MET A 63 21.23 -8.76 16.09
CA MET A 63 22.00 -7.51 16.04
C MET A 63 23.50 -7.75 16.27
N TYR A 64 23.85 -8.62 17.23
CA TYR A 64 25.24 -9.01 17.47
C TYR A 64 25.85 -9.73 16.25
N LEU A 65 25.14 -10.71 15.69
CA LEU A 65 25.61 -11.48 14.53
C LEU A 65 25.77 -10.58 13.29
N ASN A 66 24.90 -9.60 13.10
CA ASN A 66 25.03 -8.65 12.00
C ASN A 66 26.27 -7.76 12.14
N SER A 67 26.66 -7.40 13.37
CA SER A 67 27.81 -6.53 13.62
C SER A 67 29.15 -7.26 13.73
N TYR A 68 29.18 -8.46 14.28
CA TYR A 68 30.42 -9.20 14.56
C TYR A 68 30.46 -10.60 13.96
N GLY A 69 29.37 -11.07 13.33
CA GLY A 69 29.26 -12.46 12.89
C GLY A 69 29.47 -13.43 14.05
N LEU A 70 30.20 -14.51 13.78
CA LEU A 70 30.63 -15.47 14.82
C LEU A 70 31.92 -15.07 15.54
N SER A 71 32.48 -13.90 15.23
CA SER A 71 33.70 -13.41 15.88
C SER A 71 33.39 -12.81 17.25
N LEU A 72 34.40 -12.78 18.13
CA LEU A 72 34.31 -12.07 19.40
C LEU A 72 34.35 -10.56 19.16
N PRO A 73 33.69 -9.76 20.01
CA PRO A 73 33.66 -8.32 19.81
C PRO A 73 35.08 -7.77 19.95
N TYR A 74 35.54 -7.07 18.91
CA TYR A 74 36.82 -6.37 18.90
C TYR A 74 36.59 -4.86 18.92
N PRO A 75 37.49 -4.08 19.55
CA PRO A 75 37.41 -2.63 19.53
C PRO A 75 37.52 -2.13 18.09
N ARG A 76 36.57 -1.29 17.67
CA ARG A 76 36.60 -0.67 16.35
C ARG A 76 37.33 0.67 16.40
N THR A 77 37.90 1.06 15.27
CA THR A 77 38.62 2.32 15.05
C THR A 77 37.77 3.56 15.32
N ASP A 78 36.45 3.42 15.28
CA ASP A 78 35.49 4.53 15.33
C ASP A 78 35.21 5.06 16.75
N GLY A 79 35.93 4.58 17.78
CA GLY A 79 35.82 5.06 19.16
C GLY A 79 34.50 4.75 19.87
N LEU A 80 33.62 3.96 19.25
CA LEU A 80 32.36 3.51 19.84
C LEU A 80 32.59 2.35 20.81
N SER A 81 31.84 2.34 21.92
CA SER A 81 31.74 1.15 22.77
C SER A 81 31.17 -0.04 21.97
N VAL A 82 31.45 -1.28 22.39
CA VAL A 82 30.95 -2.49 21.70
C VAL A 82 29.43 -2.43 21.46
N VAL A 83 28.67 -2.02 22.47
CA VAL A 83 27.20 -1.85 22.36
C VAL A 83 26.84 -0.72 21.40
N GLY A 84 27.56 0.41 21.47
CA GLY A 84 27.37 1.54 20.55
C GLY A 84 27.66 1.17 19.10
N GLY A 85 28.67 0.33 18.85
CA GLY A 85 28.99 -0.20 17.52
C GLY A 85 27.88 -1.11 16.98
N ILE A 86 27.33 -1.99 17.82
CA ILE A 86 26.22 -2.87 17.43
C ILE A 86 24.99 -2.06 17.02
N ILE A 87 24.63 -1.06 17.83
CA ILE A 87 23.51 -0.16 17.53
C ILE A 87 23.81 0.62 16.25
N TYR A 88 24.99 1.23 16.14
CA TYR A 88 25.35 2.02 14.97
C TYR A 88 25.18 1.22 13.67
N ASP A 89 25.76 0.02 13.57
CA ASP A 89 25.71 -0.78 12.34
C ASP A 89 24.30 -1.20 11.95
N ASN A 90 23.53 -1.71 12.91
CA ASN A 90 22.20 -2.27 12.60
C ASN A 90 21.26 -1.16 12.15
N TYR A 91 21.29 0.00 12.81
CA TYR A 91 20.45 1.13 12.45
C TYR A 91 20.97 1.87 11.20
N SER A 92 22.28 2.00 11.01
CA SER A 92 22.82 2.58 9.78
C SER A 92 22.51 1.72 8.55
N ASN A 93 22.58 0.39 8.68
CA ASN A 93 22.22 -0.53 7.60
C ASN A 93 20.72 -0.50 7.27
N MET A 94 19.88 -0.04 8.20
CA MET A 94 18.45 0.23 7.97
C MET A 94 18.20 1.64 7.41
N GLY A 95 19.23 2.40 7.09
CA GLY A 95 19.13 3.75 6.52
C GLY A 95 18.91 4.87 7.54
N PHE A 96 19.05 4.60 8.85
CA PHE A 96 18.98 5.66 9.86
C PHE A 96 20.32 6.39 9.97
N ASP A 97 20.28 7.72 10.01
CA ASP A 97 21.47 8.54 10.31
C ASP A 97 21.84 8.41 11.79
N MET A 98 22.95 7.71 12.05
CA MET A 98 23.49 7.44 13.38
C MET A 98 24.79 8.23 13.66
N GLU A 99 25.11 9.25 12.87
CA GLU A 99 26.32 10.07 13.08
C GLU A 99 26.35 10.75 14.45
N TRP A 100 25.18 11.07 15.00
CA TRP A 100 25.04 11.60 16.36
C TRP A 100 25.62 10.65 17.42
N LEU A 101 25.59 9.33 17.18
CA LEU A 101 26.12 8.33 18.11
C LEU A 101 27.65 8.37 18.17
N LYS A 102 28.30 8.61 17.02
CA LYS A 102 29.75 8.85 16.91
C LYS A 102 30.15 10.15 17.60
N ASN A 103 29.37 11.21 17.40
CA ASN A 103 29.67 12.54 17.93
C ASN A 103 29.32 12.73 19.41
N GLY A 104 28.31 12.03 19.92
CA GLY A 104 27.77 12.19 21.28
C GLY A 104 28.49 11.37 22.34
N LEU A 105 29.06 10.21 21.98
CA LEU A 105 29.74 9.31 22.93
C LEU A 105 31.28 9.44 22.89
N GLY A 106 31.86 9.94 21.79
CA GLY A 106 33.32 10.05 21.60
C GLY A 106 34.03 11.18 22.37
N LYS A 107 33.31 12.03 23.11
CA LYS A 107 33.92 13.15 23.88
C LYS A 107 34.13 12.88 25.38
N GLY A 108 33.74 11.71 25.88
CA GLY A 108 33.99 11.33 27.28
C GLY A 108 34.88 10.10 27.36
N ASN A 109 36.17 10.31 27.67
CA ASN A 109 37.21 9.29 27.96
C ASN A 109 38.11 8.84 26.79
N SER A 110 38.69 9.79 26.05
CA SER A 110 39.85 9.52 25.19
C SER A 110 41.14 9.99 25.88
N GLU A 111 41.76 9.09 26.65
CA GLU A 111 43.16 9.21 27.05
C GLU A 111 43.83 7.82 27.00
N LEU A 112 43.61 7.03 25.93
CA LEU A 112 44.35 5.74 25.81
C LEU A 112 44.37 5.07 24.42
N ALA A 113 44.27 5.81 23.32
CA ALA A 113 44.47 5.20 22.00
C ALA A 113 45.16 6.17 21.02
N MET A 114 46.47 6.31 21.19
CA MET A 114 47.36 6.61 20.07
C MET A 114 48.06 5.31 19.68
N VAL A 115 48.24 5.12 18.36
CA VAL A 115 49.19 4.26 17.63
C VAL A 115 48.49 3.35 16.60
N GLU A 116 49.06 3.37 15.38
CA GLU A 116 48.81 2.60 14.14
C GLU A 116 47.68 3.12 13.23
N GLU A 117 47.95 3.95 12.20
CA GLU A 117 48.72 3.75 10.93
C GLU A 117 47.91 2.92 9.91
N GLU A 118 47.15 3.60 9.04
CA GLU A 118 47.38 3.84 7.58
C GLU A 118 47.13 2.65 6.64
N LEU A 119 46.59 2.99 5.46
CA LEU A 119 46.37 2.21 4.22
C LEU A 119 45.05 1.41 4.09
N SER A 120 44.09 1.94 3.34
CA SER A 120 44.03 1.67 1.89
C SER A 120 42.84 2.34 1.21
N ASP A 121 43.14 2.84 0.02
CA ASP A 121 42.33 3.63 -0.88
C ASP A 121 41.32 2.81 -1.71
N THR A 122 40.16 3.46 -1.96
CA THR A 122 39.50 3.65 -3.27
C THR A 122 39.04 2.43 -4.10
N ALA A 123 37.72 2.35 -4.36
CA ALA A 123 37.17 2.36 -5.72
C ALA A 123 35.63 2.41 -5.77
N SER A 124 35.17 3.31 -6.64
CA SER A 124 33.83 3.64 -7.13
C SER A 124 33.14 2.56 -7.98
N GLY A 125 31.82 2.70 -8.18
CA GLY A 125 31.17 2.29 -9.43
C GLY A 125 29.64 2.12 -9.35
N GLU A 126 28.92 3.10 -9.87
CA GLU A 126 27.47 3.08 -10.14
C GLU A 126 27.06 2.03 -11.19
N ALA A 127 25.84 1.50 -11.05
CA ALA A 127 24.99 1.11 -12.17
C ALA A 127 23.52 1.22 -11.74
N SER A 128 22.74 2.02 -12.45
CA SER A 128 21.29 2.17 -12.30
C SER A 128 20.59 0.88 -12.74
N SER A 129 20.12 0.08 -11.80
CA SER A 129 19.06 -0.89 -12.01
C SER A 129 17.71 -0.20 -11.81
N GLU A 130 16.70 -0.60 -12.58
CA GLU A 130 15.32 -0.37 -12.18
C GLU A 130 15.10 -1.18 -10.89
N ASP A 131 15.29 -0.50 -9.76
CA ASP A 131 15.33 -1.15 -8.46
C ASP A 131 13.93 -1.65 -8.09
N ILE A 132 13.67 -2.90 -8.41
CA ILE A 132 12.57 -3.65 -7.82
C ILE A 132 13.00 -3.97 -6.39
N TYR A 133 12.29 -3.43 -5.41
CA TYR A 133 12.52 -3.78 -4.02
C TYR A 133 11.54 -4.88 -3.62
N TYR A 134 12.04 -5.87 -2.88
CA TYR A 134 11.27 -7.03 -2.44
C TYR A 134 10.63 -6.75 -1.09
N VAL A 135 9.33 -7.07 -0.97
CA VAL A 135 8.58 -7.02 0.27
C VAL A 135 8.27 -8.45 0.70
N SER A 136 8.63 -8.80 1.93
CA SER A 136 8.24 -10.04 2.61
C SER A 136 7.65 -9.66 3.97
N ASP A 137 6.40 -10.07 4.23
CA ASP A 137 5.55 -9.81 5.40
C ASP A 137 5.00 -8.37 5.55
N GLY A 138 3.67 -8.25 5.50
CA GLY A 138 2.94 -7.00 5.69
C GLY A 138 1.97 -7.04 6.87
N VAL A 139 2.14 -6.12 7.82
CA VAL A 139 1.06 -5.28 8.39
C VAL A 139 1.71 -3.94 8.74
N VAL A 140 1.50 -2.92 7.91
CA VAL A 140 1.79 -1.52 8.30
C VAL A 140 0.46 -0.86 8.61
N THR A 141 0.18 -0.69 9.90
CA THR A 141 -0.87 0.22 10.35
C THR A 141 -0.30 1.63 10.37
N ASP A 142 -0.91 2.53 9.60
CA ASP A 142 -0.49 3.92 9.48
C ASP A 142 -0.49 4.63 10.84
N SER A 143 0.66 5.15 11.26
CA SER A 143 0.73 6.31 12.15
C SER A 143 1.62 7.38 11.50
N LEU A 144 1.05 8.10 10.52
CA LEU A 144 1.70 9.26 9.92
C LEU A 144 1.61 10.46 10.87
N GLY A 145 2.67 10.67 11.64
CA GLY A 145 2.94 11.92 12.33
C GLY A 145 3.94 12.76 11.53
N TYR A 146 3.47 13.59 10.60
CA TYR A 146 4.31 14.60 9.96
C TYR A 146 4.12 15.97 10.61
N LYS A 147 5.24 16.54 11.06
CA LYS A 147 5.35 17.92 11.55
C LYS A 147 5.34 18.87 10.35
N GLU A 148 4.39 19.79 10.35
CA GLU A 148 4.43 21.04 9.62
C GLU A 148 5.72 21.81 9.95
N LYS A 149 6.46 22.22 8.92
CA LYS A 149 7.31 23.40 8.99
C LYS A 149 6.76 24.43 8.00
N SER A 150 6.06 25.40 8.56
CA SER A 150 5.98 26.74 8.02
C SER A 150 7.38 27.36 7.98
N ASP A 151 7.69 28.12 6.93
CA ASP A 151 8.22 29.48 7.08
C ASP A 151 8.10 30.24 5.75
N ASP A 152 7.46 31.40 5.87
CA ASP A 152 7.40 32.52 4.93
C ASP A 152 8.80 33.11 4.67
N GLU A 153 9.05 33.61 3.44
CA GLU A 153 9.44 35.02 3.22
C GLU A 153 9.57 35.42 1.73
N LYS A 154 8.60 36.23 1.28
CA LYS A 154 8.69 37.53 0.59
C LYS A 154 9.76 37.86 -0.48
N SER A 155 9.20 38.17 -1.67
CA SER A 155 9.19 39.50 -2.34
C SER A 155 10.42 40.05 -3.10
N ALA A 156 10.21 40.26 -4.41
CA ALA A 156 10.43 41.48 -5.24
C ALA A 156 10.91 41.06 -6.65
N GLY A 157 10.29 41.38 -7.78
CA GLY A 157 9.97 42.68 -8.39
C GLY A 157 10.36 42.56 -9.88
N MET A 158 9.43 42.67 -10.83
CA MET A 158 9.06 43.85 -11.64
C MET A 158 9.86 44.04 -12.96
N ALA A 159 9.13 44.56 -13.97
CA ALA A 159 9.51 45.08 -15.30
C ALA A 159 9.53 44.07 -16.47
N ASP A 160 8.60 44.11 -17.43
CA ASP A 160 8.25 45.15 -18.43
C ASP A 160 9.17 45.12 -19.67
N GLY A 161 8.54 45.10 -20.85
CA GLY A 161 9.20 44.91 -22.13
C GLY A 161 8.24 44.66 -23.30
N SER A 162 7.36 45.63 -23.54
CA SER A 162 6.58 45.81 -24.77
C SER A 162 7.46 46.15 -25.98
N ALA A 163 7.11 45.65 -27.19
CA ALA A 163 6.86 46.47 -28.40
C ALA A 163 6.77 45.62 -29.70
N ASP A 164 5.71 45.93 -30.47
CA ASP A 164 5.58 46.07 -31.93
C ASP A 164 6.02 44.95 -32.91
N ASP A 165 5.41 44.73 -34.08
CA ASP A 165 4.18 45.18 -34.77
C ASP A 165 4.23 44.47 -36.16
N LYS A 166 3.05 44.14 -36.71
CA LYS A 166 2.64 44.21 -38.14
C LYS A 166 1.76 43.07 -38.66
N THR A 167 0.46 43.39 -38.63
CA THR A 167 -0.49 43.43 -39.76
C THR A 167 -0.56 42.26 -40.76
N GLY A 168 -1.75 41.63 -40.79
CA GLY A 168 -2.27 40.89 -41.95
C GLY A 168 -3.78 40.60 -41.78
N GLN A 169 -4.62 41.28 -42.56
CA GLN A 169 -6.08 41.27 -42.52
C GLN A 169 -6.72 39.90 -42.82
N GLY A 170 -7.87 39.63 -42.20
CA GLY A 170 -8.80 38.58 -42.65
C GLY A 170 -10.04 38.46 -41.76
N LEU A 171 -11.17 39.00 -42.22
CA LEU A 171 -12.51 39.00 -41.58
C LEU A 171 -13.02 37.60 -41.21
N GLY A 172 -13.63 37.48 -40.03
CA GLY A 172 -14.50 36.36 -39.64
C GLY A 172 -15.09 36.57 -38.25
N THR A 173 -16.36 36.96 -38.22
CA THR A 173 -17.21 37.28 -37.05
C THR A 173 -17.44 36.12 -36.08
N ALA A 174 -17.19 36.33 -34.78
CA ALA A 174 -18.01 35.82 -33.67
C ALA A 174 -17.77 36.67 -32.41
N GLN A 175 -18.83 37.27 -31.88
CA GLN A 175 -18.83 38.07 -30.65
C GLN A 175 -18.44 37.21 -29.45
N SER A 176 -17.36 37.58 -28.76
CA SER A 176 -17.11 37.18 -27.38
C SER A 176 -17.59 38.32 -26.46
N SER A 177 -18.35 37.95 -25.43
CA SER A 177 -18.59 38.79 -24.27
C SER A 177 -18.02 38.06 -23.07
N SER A 178 -16.93 38.62 -22.56
CA SER A 178 -16.36 38.35 -21.25
C SER A 178 -17.38 38.68 -20.16
N GLY A 179 -17.60 37.71 -19.27
CA GLY A 179 -18.35 37.85 -18.03
C GLY A 179 -17.64 37.05 -16.95
N ASP A 180 -16.88 37.77 -16.13
CA ASP A 180 -16.42 37.36 -14.81
C ASP A 180 -17.63 36.90 -13.97
N GLY A 181 -17.57 35.65 -13.50
CA GLY A 181 -18.70 34.98 -12.88
C GLY A 181 -18.20 33.84 -12.02
N SER A 182 -17.82 34.18 -10.79
CA SER A 182 -17.87 33.31 -9.62
C SER A 182 -18.92 32.22 -9.81
N LEU A 183 -18.50 30.95 -9.81
CA LEU A 183 -19.41 29.80 -9.84
C LEU A 183 -20.29 29.84 -8.60
N ASP A 184 -21.44 30.49 -8.74
CA ASP A 184 -22.51 30.51 -7.75
C ASP A 184 -23.16 29.13 -7.77
N THR A 185 -22.74 28.29 -6.83
CA THR A 185 -23.23 26.92 -6.64
C THR A 185 -24.72 26.87 -6.27
N ALA A 186 -25.40 28.02 -6.11
CA ALA A 186 -26.83 28.12 -5.90
C ALA A 186 -27.69 27.99 -7.19
N GLN A 187 -27.09 27.99 -8.39
CA GLN A 187 -27.81 27.80 -9.66
C GLN A 187 -27.82 26.36 -10.19
N TYR A 188 -27.09 25.44 -9.57
CA TYR A 188 -27.23 24.03 -9.89
C TYR A 188 -28.55 23.54 -9.32
N ASN A 189 -29.42 23.11 -10.22
CA ASN A 189 -30.69 22.54 -9.84
C ASN A 189 -30.42 21.29 -8.99
N THR A 190 -30.69 21.36 -7.69
CA THR A 190 -30.71 20.18 -6.79
C THR A 190 -31.83 19.19 -7.16
N GLU A 191 -32.60 19.49 -8.22
CA GLU A 191 -33.57 18.61 -8.87
C GLU A 191 -32.96 17.70 -9.96
N ILE A 192 -31.63 17.49 -10.02
CA ILE A 192 -31.05 16.26 -10.64
C ILE A 192 -31.39 15.00 -9.78
N PHE A 193 -32.27 15.17 -8.79
CA PHE A 193 -33.09 14.13 -8.20
C PHE A 193 -34.50 14.12 -8.79
N GLU A 194 -34.65 14.17 -10.12
CA GLU A 194 -35.72 13.38 -10.73
C GLU A 194 -35.38 11.90 -10.52
N LYS A 195 -35.67 11.48 -9.28
CA LYS A 195 -36.08 10.15 -8.88
C LYS A 195 -35.29 9.00 -9.52
N LEU A 196 -34.22 8.62 -8.82
CA LEU A 196 -33.85 7.21 -8.67
C LEU A 196 -35.01 6.33 -8.13
N GLU A 197 -36.16 6.91 -7.80
CA GLU A 197 -37.42 6.21 -7.54
C GLU A 197 -38.18 5.81 -8.82
N ASP A 198 -37.88 6.35 -10.00
CA ASP A 198 -38.57 5.96 -11.26
C ASP A 198 -37.80 4.91 -12.06
N ALA A 199 -36.59 4.55 -11.61
CA ALA A 199 -35.86 3.35 -12.03
C ALA A 199 -35.98 2.22 -10.98
N THR A 200 -36.95 2.30 -10.06
CA THR A 200 -37.41 1.11 -9.33
C THR A 200 -38.28 0.28 -10.28
N GLU A 201 -37.65 -0.41 -11.23
CA GLU A 201 -38.01 -1.83 -11.28
C GLU A 201 -37.80 -2.34 -9.85
N GLU A 202 -38.80 -3.00 -9.28
CA GLU A 202 -38.74 -3.58 -7.93
C GLU A 202 -37.49 -4.47 -7.83
N TYR A 203 -36.34 -3.89 -7.49
CA TYR A 203 -35.18 -4.64 -7.07
C TYR A 203 -35.59 -5.17 -5.70
N GLU A 204 -36.15 -6.39 -5.70
CA GLU A 204 -36.36 -7.16 -4.48
C GLU A 204 -35.09 -7.02 -3.65
N GLU A 205 -35.21 -6.41 -2.46
CA GLU A 205 -34.09 -6.32 -1.51
C GLU A 205 -33.54 -7.74 -1.33
N LYS A 206 -32.39 -8.02 -1.95
CA LYS A 206 -31.79 -9.34 -1.84
C LYS A 206 -31.47 -9.54 -0.36
N PRO A 207 -31.86 -10.68 0.22
CA PRO A 207 -31.57 -10.96 1.62
C PRO A 207 -30.06 -10.86 1.83
N ILE A 208 -29.66 -10.17 2.91
CA ILE A 208 -28.28 -10.11 3.39
C ILE A 208 -27.81 -11.56 3.55
N SER A 209 -26.68 -11.90 2.93
CA SER A 209 -26.10 -13.24 3.05
C SER A 209 -25.82 -13.50 4.53
N ASP A 210 -26.19 -14.68 5.05
CA ASP A 210 -25.87 -15.10 6.42
C ASP A 210 -24.50 -15.81 6.49
N LYS A 211 -23.85 -16.00 5.34
CA LYS A 211 -22.56 -16.69 5.22
C LYS A 211 -21.41 -15.73 5.51
N ILE A 212 -20.49 -16.20 6.34
CA ILE A 212 -19.20 -15.54 6.60
C ILE A 212 -18.21 -16.09 5.58
N GLY A 213 -17.48 -15.20 4.91
CA GLY A 213 -16.47 -15.56 3.92
C GLY A 213 -15.25 -16.23 4.53
N ALA A 214 -14.56 -17.08 3.76
CA ALA A 214 -13.22 -17.53 4.11
C ALA A 214 -12.22 -16.46 3.64
N SER A 215 -11.63 -15.77 4.61
CA SER A 215 -10.48 -14.89 4.41
C SER A 215 -9.31 -15.50 5.16
N ASP A 216 -8.13 -15.47 4.54
CA ASP A 216 -6.86 -15.80 5.19
C ASP A 216 -5.88 -14.66 4.92
N ASP A 217 -6.19 -13.48 5.45
CA ASP A 217 -5.36 -12.27 5.30
C ASP A 217 -3.94 -12.44 5.91
N ASP A 218 -3.68 -13.54 6.63
CA ASP A 218 -2.36 -13.92 7.14
C ASP A 218 -1.56 -14.81 6.14
N MET A 219 -2.11 -15.09 4.94
CA MET A 219 -1.46 -15.92 3.92
C MET A 219 -0.11 -15.32 3.49
N PRO A 220 0.98 -16.11 3.52
CA PRO A 220 2.29 -15.62 3.08
C PRO A 220 2.23 -15.17 1.63
N SER A 221 2.63 -13.93 1.39
CA SER A 221 2.93 -13.48 0.04
C SER A 221 4.15 -12.58 0.01
N TYR A 222 4.88 -12.68 -1.10
CA TYR A 222 6.11 -11.95 -1.30
C TYR A 222 6.22 -11.50 -2.75
N GLY A 223 6.90 -10.38 -2.97
CA GLY A 223 6.97 -9.88 -4.31
C GLY A 223 7.75 -8.60 -4.47
N GLY A 224 8.03 -8.30 -5.73
CA GLY A 224 8.75 -7.11 -6.14
C GLY A 224 7.81 -5.97 -6.51
N LEU A 225 8.11 -4.76 -6.03
CA LEU A 225 7.45 -3.53 -6.46
C LEU A 225 8.44 -2.59 -7.15
N PRO A 226 8.00 -1.83 -8.17
CA PRO A 226 8.86 -0.84 -8.79
C PRO A 226 8.98 0.39 -7.88
N VAL A 227 10.16 1.03 -7.87
CA VAL A 227 10.43 2.26 -7.08
C VAL A 227 9.28 3.26 -7.14
N GLY A 228 8.89 3.81 -5.99
CA GLY A 228 7.81 4.79 -5.91
C GLY A 228 6.41 4.17 -6.02
N THR A 229 6.26 2.89 -5.72
CA THR A 229 4.95 2.23 -5.54
C THR A 229 4.87 1.71 -4.12
N LEU A 230 3.75 1.95 -3.44
CA LEU A 230 3.53 1.52 -2.06
C LEU A 230 2.43 0.46 -2.00
N ILE A 231 2.62 -0.57 -1.19
CA ILE A 231 1.51 -1.41 -0.73
C ILE A 231 0.80 -0.66 0.39
N ILE A 232 -0.50 -0.44 0.20
CA ILE A 232 -1.40 0.13 1.21
C ILE A 232 -2.03 -1.00 2.01
N ALA A 233 -2.50 -2.03 1.30
CA ALA A 233 -3.07 -3.22 1.91
C ALA A 233 -2.86 -4.43 1.02
N GLN A 234 -2.89 -5.59 1.65
CA GLN A 234 -2.82 -6.88 1.01
C GLN A 234 -3.85 -7.77 1.68
N TYR A 235 -4.63 -8.46 0.86
CA TYR A 235 -5.69 -9.33 1.33
C TYR A 235 -5.64 -10.65 0.58
N PHE A 236 -6.21 -11.67 1.19
CA PHE A 236 -6.41 -12.94 0.53
C PHE A 236 -7.84 -13.43 0.72
N ARG A 237 -8.48 -13.65 -0.42
CA ARG A 237 -9.86 -14.10 -0.48
C ARG A 237 -9.91 -15.52 -1.03
N GLU A 238 -10.60 -16.41 -0.31
CA GLU A 238 -10.92 -17.74 -0.81
C GLU A 238 -12.44 -17.90 -0.93
N ASP A 239 -12.92 -18.24 -2.13
CA ASP A 239 -14.31 -18.63 -2.35
C ASP A 239 -14.42 -20.09 -2.83
N VAL A 240 -15.64 -20.54 -3.15
CA VAL A 240 -15.88 -21.93 -3.59
C VAL A 240 -15.23 -22.24 -4.94
N HIS A 241 -14.93 -21.22 -5.74
CA HIS A 241 -14.45 -21.32 -7.11
C HIS A 241 -13.03 -20.77 -7.30
N ASN A 242 -12.59 -19.80 -6.50
CA ASN A 242 -11.34 -19.09 -6.71
C ASN A 242 -10.55 -18.89 -5.41
N CYS A 243 -9.23 -18.74 -5.56
CA CYS A 243 -8.33 -18.26 -4.52
C CYS A 243 -7.63 -16.99 -5.05
N ASN A 244 -7.86 -15.83 -4.44
CA ASN A 244 -7.50 -14.55 -5.01
C ASN A 244 -6.63 -13.71 -4.05
N PRO A 245 -5.33 -13.51 -4.34
CA PRO A 245 -4.56 -12.44 -3.71
C PRO A 245 -4.98 -11.08 -4.27
N VAL A 246 -5.21 -10.12 -3.38
CA VAL A 246 -5.60 -8.75 -3.72
C VAL A 246 -4.56 -7.76 -3.17
N LEU A 247 -4.00 -6.93 -4.04
CA LEU A 247 -3.09 -5.86 -3.67
C LEU A 247 -3.78 -4.51 -3.84
N VAL A 248 -3.83 -3.71 -2.77
CA VAL A 248 -4.17 -2.29 -2.84
C VAL A 248 -2.87 -1.50 -2.85
N LEU A 249 -2.56 -0.86 -3.96
CA LEU A 249 -1.33 -0.13 -4.18
C LEU A 249 -1.58 1.37 -4.31
N GLN A 250 -0.54 2.17 -4.10
CA GLN A 250 -0.54 3.61 -4.37
C GLN A 250 0.66 4.01 -5.22
N ASN A 251 0.40 4.80 -6.26
CA ASN A 251 1.45 5.40 -7.08
C ASN A 251 2.06 6.61 -6.35
N LYS A 252 3.36 6.58 -6.08
CA LYS A 252 4.16 7.66 -5.49
C LYS A 252 5.37 8.02 -6.36
N THR A 253 5.25 7.80 -7.66
CA THR A 253 6.37 7.95 -8.59
C THR A 253 6.61 9.39 -9.04
N GLY A 254 5.71 10.33 -8.72
CA GLY A 254 5.70 11.70 -9.20
C GLY A 254 5.12 11.86 -10.61
N LYS A 255 4.69 10.78 -11.27
CA LYS A 255 4.10 10.80 -12.62
C LYS A 255 2.96 9.79 -12.77
N LYS A 256 2.15 9.94 -13.83
CA LYS A 256 1.13 8.94 -14.21
C LYS A 256 1.82 7.66 -14.69
N CYS A 257 1.29 6.50 -14.30
CA CYS A 257 1.88 5.21 -14.62
C CYS A 257 0.80 4.20 -15.01
N ARG A 258 1.18 3.28 -15.90
CA ARG A 258 0.54 2.00 -16.13
C ARG A 258 1.23 0.96 -15.27
N TYR A 259 0.45 0.05 -14.69
CA TYR A 259 0.96 -1.04 -13.87
C TYR A 259 0.62 -2.39 -14.47
N GLU A 260 1.61 -3.28 -14.50
CA GLU A 260 1.45 -4.68 -14.84
C GLU A 260 1.87 -5.53 -13.67
N ALA A 261 1.07 -6.55 -13.36
CA ALA A 261 1.37 -7.48 -12.30
C ALA A 261 1.25 -8.91 -12.78
N ARG A 262 2.22 -9.73 -12.40
CA ARG A 262 2.13 -11.18 -12.49
C ARG A 262 1.97 -11.73 -11.10
N PHE A 263 0.93 -12.52 -10.89
CA PHE A 263 0.73 -13.32 -9.68
C PHE A 263 1.07 -14.77 -9.98
N ILE A 264 1.70 -15.46 -9.05
CA ILE A 264 2.03 -16.88 -9.11
C ILE A 264 1.50 -17.55 -7.84
N ALA A 265 0.64 -18.55 -7.99
CA ALA A 265 0.20 -19.39 -6.90
C ALA A 265 1.21 -20.53 -6.70
N ARG A 266 1.63 -20.80 -5.46
CA ARG A 266 2.59 -21.86 -5.14
C ARG A 266 2.09 -22.83 -4.08
N ASP A 267 2.57 -24.06 -4.10
CA ASP A 267 2.30 -25.06 -3.08
C ASP A 267 3.24 -24.96 -1.87
N GLU A 268 3.12 -25.89 -0.91
CA GLU A 268 3.92 -25.92 0.32
C GLU A 268 5.42 -26.10 0.06
N ASP A 269 5.80 -26.74 -1.05
CA ASP A 269 7.19 -26.96 -1.46
C ASP A 269 7.75 -25.77 -2.26
N GLY A 270 6.91 -24.78 -2.58
CA GLY A 270 7.26 -23.59 -3.35
C GLY A 270 7.17 -23.79 -4.87
N GLU A 271 6.62 -24.91 -5.34
CA GLU A 271 6.43 -25.18 -6.76
C GLU A 271 5.25 -24.37 -7.31
N GLN A 272 5.37 -23.91 -8.55
CA GLN A 272 4.33 -23.11 -9.20
C GLN A 272 3.12 -23.98 -9.56
N LEU A 273 1.95 -23.59 -9.05
CA LEU A 273 0.66 -24.19 -9.40
C LEU A 273 0.05 -23.51 -10.63
N ALA A 274 0.01 -22.18 -10.64
CA ALA A 274 -0.60 -21.38 -11.71
C ALA A 274 -0.05 -19.95 -11.73
N GLU A 275 -0.33 -19.22 -12.80
CA GLU A 275 0.01 -17.80 -12.96
C GLU A 275 -1.19 -16.97 -13.43
N SER A 276 -1.23 -15.69 -13.06
CA SER A 276 -2.31 -14.76 -13.39
C SER A 276 -1.73 -13.37 -13.68
N ASP A 277 -1.83 -12.92 -14.93
CA ASP A 277 -1.33 -11.60 -15.34
C ASP A 277 -2.45 -10.54 -15.29
N ARG A 278 -2.13 -9.35 -14.79
CA ARG A 278 -3.07 -8.23 -14.59
C ARG A 278 -2.46 -6.90 -14.99
N CYS A 279 -3.33 -5.96 -15.33
CA CYS A 279 -2.94 -4.63 -15.75
C CYS A 279 -3.92 -3.59 -15.23
N VAL A 280 -3.40 -2.42 -14.86
CA VAL A 280 -4.15 -1.20 -14.64
C VAL A 280 -3.55 -0.12 -15.56
N GLU A 281 -4.38 0.40 -16.46
CA GLU A 281 -3.90 1.21 -17.59
C GLU A 281 -3.32 2.56 -17.15
N VAL A 282 -4.05 3.32 -16.33
CA VAL A 282 -3.64 4.67 -15.95
C VAL A 282 -3.91 4.93 -14.48
N VAL A 283 -2.86 5.29 -13.74
CA VAL A 283 -2.93 5.69 -12.34
C VAL A 283 -2.18 7.01 -12.17
N ASP A 284 -2.87 8.03 -11.67
CA ASP A 284 -2.24 9.32 -11.34
C ASP A 284 -1.22 9.18 -10.20
N ASN A 285 -0.34 10.18 -10.08
CA ASN A 285 0.45 10.31 -8.85
C ASN A 285 -0.50 10.45 -7.66
N ASP A 286 -0.15 9.79 -6.55
CA ASP A 286 -0.96 9.61 -5.35
C ASP A 286 -2.25 8.79 -5.54
N GLY A 287 -2.57 8.35 -6.77
CA GLY A 287 -3.69 7.48 -7.07
C GLY A 287 -3.54 6.09 -6.43
N LYS A 288 -4.64 5.60 -5.85
CA LYS A 288 -4.75 4.23 -5.32
C LYS A 288 -5.42 3.33 -6.35
N PHE A 289 -4.97 2.09 -6.44
CA PHE A 289 -5.47 1.12 -7.41
C PHE A 289 -5.38 -0.30 -6.86
N VAL A 290 -6.13 -1.21 -7.48
CA VAL A 290 -6.23 -2.61 -7.07
C VAL A 290 -5.68 -3.49 -8.18
N LEU A 291 -4.94 -4.52 -7.78
CA LEU A 291 -4.55 -5.64 -8.62
C LEU A 291 -4.99 -6.93 -7.95
N GLU A 292 -5.82 -7.71 -8.65
CA GLU A 292 -6.33 -9.00 -8.16
C GLU A 292 -5.79 -10.15 -9.01
N GLY A 293 -4.98 -11.01 -8.42
CA GLY A 293 -4.69 -12.33 -9.00
C GLY A 293 -5.92 -13.20 -8.85
N ARG A 294 -6.41 -13.81 -9.95
CA ARG A 294 -7.53 -14.75 -9.89
C ARG A 294 -7.06 -16.11 -10.33
N PHE A 295 -7.27 -17.10 -9.47
CA PHE A 295 -6.92 -18.50 -9.70
C PHE A 295 -8.14 -19.37 -9.50
N ASP A 296 -8.63 -20.00 -10.56
CA ASP A 296 -9.75 -20.94 -10.48
C ASP A 296 -9.28 -22.25 -9.81
N LYS A 297 -10.01 -22.75 -8.82
CA LYS A 297 -9.67 -23.98 -8.10
C LYS A 297 -9.60 -25.20 -9.02
N ASN A 298 -10.35 -25.20 -10.12
CA ASN A 298 -10.24 -26.24 -11.15
C ASN A 298 -8.90 -26.19 -11.87
N GLU A 299 -8.36 -24.99 -12.12
CA GLU A 299 -7.02 -24.82 -12.73
C GLU A 299 -5.92 -25.23 -11.76
N LEU A 300 -6.14 -25.05 -10.46
CA LEU A 300 -5.23 -25.49 -9.40
C LEU A 300 -5.32 -27.01 -9.12
N GLY A 301 -6.23 -27.74 -9.78
CA GLY A 301 -6.45 -29.16 -9.55
C GLY A 301 -6.93 -29.48 -8.14
N ASP A 302 -7.82 -28.64 -7.59
CA ASP A 302 -8.31 -28.67 -6.21
C ASP A 302 -7.23 -28.46 -5.12
N ASN A 303 -6.00 -28.09 -5.50
CA ASN A 303 -4.98 -27.69 -4.54
C ASN A 303 -5.24 -26.25 -4.07
N ILE A 304 -5.17 -26.04 -2.76
CA ILE A 304 -5.20 -24.70 -2.17
C ILE A 304 -3.75 -24.20 -2.15
N PRO A 305 -3.45 -23.02 -2.74
CA PRO A 305 -2.11 -22.48 -2.70
C PRO A 305 -1.67 -22.23 -1.25
N ALA A 306 -0.42 -22.55 -0.96
CA ALA A 306 0.17 -22.31 0.36
C ALA A 306 0.83 -20.92 0.46
N MET A 307 1.10 -20.29 -0.67
CA MET A 307 1.63 -18.93 -0.75
C MET A 307 1.40 -18.32 -2.14
N TYR A 308 1.54 -17.00 -2.21
CA TYR A 308 1.52 -16.24 -3.45
C TYR A 308 2.80 -15.46 -3.68
N GLU A 309 3.28 -15.46 -4.90
CA GLU A 309 4.33 -14.57 -5.36
C GLU A 309 3.74 -13.53 -6.31
N PHE A 310 4.20 -12.28 -6.22
CA PHE A 310 3.84 -11.24 -7.19
C PHE A 310 5.06 -10.48 -7.72
N SER A 311 4.97 -10.04 -8.97
CA SER A 311 5.94 -9.14 -9.58
C SER A 311 5.20 -8.01 -10.28
N VAL A 312 5.37 -6.79 -9.78
CA VAL A 312 4.76 -5.59 -10.34
C VAL A 312 5.81 -4.80 -11.11
N SER A 313 5.47 -4.43 -12.34
CA SER A 313 6.24 -3.49 -13.15
C SER A 313 5.39 -2.26 -13.47
N LYS A 314 6.05 -1.17 -13.86
CA LYS A 314 5.39 0.06 -14.26
C LYS A 314 5.95 0.58 -15.58
N ARG A 315 5.13 1.26 -16.37
CA ARG A 315 5.53 1.94 -17.60
C ARG A 315 4.69 3.17 -17.86
N ASP A 316 4.99 3.88 -18.94
CA ASP A 316 4.15 4.99 -19.37
C ASP A 316 2.81 4.44 -19.91
N PRO A 317 1.66 5.06 -19.55
CA PRO A 317 0.34 4.64 -20.04
C PRO A 317 0.21 4.69 -21.56
N TYR A 318 -0.59 3.77 -22.11
CA TYR A 318 -0.95 3.84 -23.53
C TYR A 318 -2.14 4.75 -23.75
N GLU A 319 -3.05 4.78 -22.79
CA GLU A 319 -4.30 5.53 -22.88
C GLU A 319 -4.26 6.81 -22.05
N LYS A 320 -5.05 7.78 -22.46
CA LYS A 320 -5.13 9.06 -21.78
C LYS A 320 -5.96 8.90 -20.51
N ASN A 321 -5.45 9.42 -19.38
CA ASN A 321 -6.24 9.50 -18.15
C ASN A 321 -7.46 10.41 -18.34
N MET A 322 -8.62 9.93 -17.90
CA MET A 322 -9.91 10.64 -17.93
C MET A 322 -10.58 10.70 -16.55
N ALA A 323 -9.86 10.41 -15.47
CA ALA A 323 -10.40 10.39 -14.10
C ALA A 323 -11.02 11.72 -13.65
N ASP A 324 -10.48 12.85 -14.09
CA ASP A 324 -11.03 14.18 -13.78
C ASP A 324 -12.32 14.50 -14.58
N ASP A 325 -12.56 13.78 -15.68
CA ASP A 325 -13.71 13.95 -16.57
C ASP A 325 -14.82 12.90 -16.33
N VAL A 326 -14.68 12.08 -15.29
CA VAL A 326 -15.64 11.04 -14.91
C VAL A 326 -15.97 11.16 -13.43
N VAL A 327 -17.26 11.06 -13.11
CA VAL A 327 -17.71 10.96 -11.72
C VAL A 327 -18.23 9.55 -11.47
N VAL A 328 -17.67 8.88 -10.46
CA VAL A 328 -18.06 7.52 -10.07
C VAL A 328 -18.77 7.56 -8.72
N TYR A 329 -19.90 6.86 -8.66
CA TYR A 329 -20.73 6.71 -7.48
C TYR A 329 -20.93 5.22 -7.18
N ALA A 330 -20.78 4.84 -5.91
CA ALA A 330 -21.06 3.49 -5.45
C ALA A 330 -22.09 3.56 -4.31
N LYS A 331 -23.09 2.67 -4.35
CA LYS A 331 -24.12 2.58 -3.32
C LYS A 331 -24.42 1.12 -2.99
N GLU A 332 -24.44 0.82 -1.70
CA GLU A 332 -24.89 -0.48 -1.18
C GLU A 332 -26.42 -0.63 -1.36
N ASN A 333 -26.85 -1.81 -1.79
CA ASN A 333 -28.25 -2.20 -1.91
C ASN A 333 -28.42 -3.66 -1.46
N GLY A 334 -28.77 -3.86 -0.20
CA GLY A 334 -28.81 -5.20 0.40
C GLY A 334 -27.42 -5.83 0.42
N ASN A 335 -27.29 -7.05 -0.11
CA ASN A 335 -25.99 -7.73 -0.27
C ASN A 335 -25.27 -7.43 -1.59
N SER A 336 -25.60 -6.30 -2.22
CA SER A 336 -25.09 -5.91 -3.53
C SER A 336 -24.58 -4.48 -3.51
N VAL A 337 -23.74 -4.13 -4.49
CA VAL A 337 -23.35 -2.75 -4.78
C VAL A 337 -23.86 -2.38 -6.17
N VAL A 338 -24.40 -1.17 -6.29
CA VAL A 338 -24.67 -0.53 -7.58
C VAL A 338 -23.59 0.52 -7.78
N LEU A 339 -22.85 0.41 -8.89
CA LEU A 339 -21.83 1.36 -9.29
C LEU A 339 -22.31 2.08 -10.54
N ALA A 340 -22.32 3.40 -10.50
CA ALA A 340 -22.66 4.26 -11.63
C ALA A 340 -21.48 5.17 -11.95
N ALA A 341 -21.26 5.41 -13.24
CA ALA A 341 -20.22 6.31 -13.71
C ALA A 341 -20.81 7.24 -14.77
N GLU A 342 -20.62 8.54 -14.56
CA GLU A 342 -21.05 9.62 -15.45
C GLU A 342 -19.83 10.14 -16.21
N ASN A 343 -19.90 10.09 -17.54
CA ASN A 343 -18.85 10.61 -18.42
C ASN A 343 -19.18 12.04 -18.83
N LEU A 344 -18.42 13.00 -18.29
CA LEU A 344 -18.60 14.43 -18.54
C LEU A 344 -17.82 14.92 -19.77
N SER A 345 -17.03 14.05 -20.40
CA SER A 345 -16.17 14.39 -21.55
C SER A 345 -16.88 14.27 -22.90
N ASP A 346 -16.18 14.71 -23.96
CA ASP A 346 -16.56 14.50 -25.36
C ASP A 346 -15.98 13.20 -25.95
N LYS A 347 -15.34 12.35 -25.13
CA LYS A 347 -14.70 11.08 -25.53
C LYS A 347 -15.42 9.89 -24.95
N LYS A 348 -15.26 8.71 -25.58
CA LYS A 348 -15.63 7.45 -24.95
C LYS A 348 -14.63 7.16 -23.83
N VAL A 349 -15.12 6.76 -22.68
CA VAL A 349 -14.28 6.49 -21.50
C VAL A 349 -14.56 5.08 -21.00
N LYS A 350 -13.51 4.35 -20.66
CA LYS A 350 -13.61 3.09 -19.93
C LYS A 350 -13.28 3.33 -18.46
N VAL A 351 -14.08 2.74 -17.59
CA VAL A 351 -13.93 2.81 -16.14
C VAL A 351 -13.72 1.40 -15.60
N ASP A 352 -12.54 1.13 -15.06
CA ASP A 352 -12.27 -0.11 -14.34
C ASP A 352 -12.40 0.17 -12.85
N ALA A 353 -13.43 -0.41 -12.21
CA ALA A 353 -13.67 -0.24 -10.78
C ALA A 353 -13.57 -1.58 -10.05
N PHE A 354 -12.82 -1.59 -8.95
CA PHE A 354 -12.80 -2.68 -7.98
C PHE A 354 -13.61 -2.26 -6.75
N VAL A 355 -14.54 -3.13 -6.34
CA VAL A 355 -15.26 -2.97 -5.08
C VAL A 355 -14.84 -4.10 -4.15
N LEU A 356 -14.25 -3.72 -3.03
CA LEU A 356 -13.82 -4.62 -1.96
C LEU A 356 -14.89 -4.59 -0.86
N PHE A 357 -15.34 -5.76 -0.43
CA PHE A 357 -16.35 -5.93 0.61
C PHE A 357 -15.68 -6.48 1.87
N PHE A 358 -15.98 -5.87 3.01
CA PHE A 358 -15.40 -6.20 4.29
C PHE A 358 -16.46 -6.64 5.30
N ASP A 359 -16.15 -7.65 6.12
CA ASP A 359 -16.83 -7.88 7.41
C ASP A 359 -15.85 -7.46 8.51
N LYS A 360 -16.04 -6.24 9.03
CA LYS A 360 -15.10 -5.53 9.90
C LYS A 360 -13.80 -5.18 9.16
N GLU A 361 -12.74 -5.93 9.42
CA GLU A 361 -11.41 -5.70 8.83
C GLU A 361 -11.00 -6.83 7.87
N GLU A 362 -11.77 -7.91 7.78
CA GLU A 362 -11.47 -9.05 6.91
C GLU A 362 -12.10 -8.80 5.53
N LEU A 363 -11.30 -8.98 4.47
CA LEU A 363 -11.82 -8.92 3.11
C LEU A 363 -12.62 -10.19 2.81
N VAL A 364 -13.94 -10.05 2.65
CA VAL A 364 -14.83 -11.18 2.37
C VAL A 364 -15.12 -11.35 0.88
N ASP A 365 -15.09 -10.26 0.12
CA ASP A 365 -15.37 -10.31 -1.31
C ASP A 365 -14.65 -9.20 -2.10
N CYS A 366 -14.35 -9.47 -3.37
CA CYS A 366 -13.74 -8.51 -4.28
C CYS A 366 -14.32 -8.73 -5.67
N ILE A 367 -14.85 -7.66 -6.27
CA ILE A 367 -15.44 -7.71 -7.60
C ILE A 367 -14.86 -6.62 -8.50
N TRP A 368 -14.61 -6.98 -9.75
CA TRP A 368 -14.28 -6.04 -10.81
C TRP A 368 -15.55 -5.70 -11.61
N LEU A 369 -15.89 -4.42 -11.62
CA LEU A 369 -17.07 -3.86 -12.26
C LEU A 369 -16.64 -2.85 -13.33
N ILE A 370 -17.22 -3.00 -14.51
CA ILE A 370 -17.03 -2.08 -15.64
C ILE A 370 -18.40 -1.52 -16.02
N PRO A 371 -18.78 -0.32 -15.54
CA PRO A 371 -19.97 0.36 -16.01
C PRO A 371 -19.87 0.59 -17.51
N HIS A 372 -20.92 0.24 -18.23
CA HIS A 372 -20.94 0.38 -19.67
C HIS A 372 -22.35 0.62 -20.20
N ASN A 373 -22.46 1.29 -21.35
CA ASN A 373 -23.72 1.36 -22.10
C ASN A 373 -23.91 0.08 -22.92
N GLU A 374 -25.15 -0.25 -23.30
CA GLU A 374 -25.43 -1.48 -24.05
C GLU A 374 -24.56 -1.63 -25.32
N GLY A 375 -23.91 -2.80 -25.46
CA GLY A 375 -23.20 -3.20 -26.68
C GLY A 375 -21.76 -2.69 -26.80
N ASP A 376 -21.23 -1.96 -25.82
CA ASP A 376 -19.83 -1.52 -25.78
C ASP A 376 -19.29 -1.67 -24.35
N VAL A 377 -17.97 -1.80 -24.16
CA VAL A 377 -17.33 -1.87 -22.82
C VAL A 377 -16.76 -0.49 -22.48
N CYS A 378 -17.57 0.54 -22.72
CA CYS A 378 -17.25 1.93 -22.41
C CYS A 378 -18.52 2.75 -22.18
N ILE A 379 -18.31 3.97 -21.68
CA ILE A 379 -19.33 4.96 -21.39
C ILE A 379 -19.29 6.01 -22.49
N THR A 380 -20.41 6.22 -23.16
CA THR A 380 -20.51 7.20 -24.24
C THR A 380 -20.40 8.64 -23.72
N PRO A 381 -19.93 9.59 -24.55
CA PRO A 381 -19.82 11.00 -24.14
C PRO A 381 -21.12 11.57 -23.58
N GLY A 382 -21.06 12.28 -22.45
CA GLY A 382 -22.21 12.94 -21.83
C GLY A 382 -23.29 12.00 -21.29
N SER A 383 -22.96 10.72 -21.07
CA SER A 383 -23.90 9.69 -20.62
C SER A 383 -23.51 9.10 -19.27
N VAL A 384 -24.47 8.39 -18.67
CA VAL A 384 -24.27 7.60 -17.45
C VAL A 384 -24.40 6.13 -17.79
N ALA A 385 -23.54 5.30 -17.19
CA ALA A 385 -23.66 3.86 -17.19
C ALA A 385 -23.67 3.33 -15.76
N SER A 386 -24.39 2.23 -15.53
CA SER A 386 -24.45 1.58 -14.21
C SER A 386 -24.31 0.07 -14.34
N ILE A 387 -23.73 -0.54 -13.31
CA ILE A 387 -23.60 -1.98 -13.18
C ILE A 387 -23.81 -2.35 -11.71
N SER A 388 -24.45 -3.49 -11.46
CA SER A 388 -24.60 -4.05 -10.12
C SER A 388 -23.75 -5.29 -9.96
N GLY A 389 -23.13 -5.44 -8.79
CA GLY A 389 -22.46 -6.67 -8.40
C GLY A 389 -22.98 -7.15 -7.05
N ASP A 390 -23.18 -8.46 -6.91
CA ASP A 390 -23.59 -9.09 -5.67
C ASP A 390 -22.35 -9.58 -4.91
N ALA A 391 -22.31 -9.33 -3.59
CA ALA A 391 -21.39 -10.04 -2.73
C ALA A 391 -21.93 -11.45 -2.46
N TYR A 392 -21.04 -12.44 -2.38
CA TYR A 392 -21.37 -13.82 -1.99
C TYR A 392 -21.57 -13.96 -0.47
N TYR A 393 -20.86 -13.14 0.29
CA TYR A 393 -20.81 -13.18 1.75
C TYR A 393 -21.42 -11.91 2.36
N ARG A 394 -21.70 -11.98 3.66
CA ARG A 394 -22.10 -10.82 4.44
C ARG A 394 -20.95 -9.81 4.51
N PHE A 395 -21.27 -8.53 4.39
CA PHE A 395 -20.33 -7.42 4.62
C PHE A 395 -20.98 -6.30 5.44
N ASP A 396 -20.16 -5.43 6.02
CA ASP A 396 -20.57 -4.21 6.75
C ASP A 396 -19.96 -2.91 6.20
N ARG A 397 -19.00 -3.02 5.29
CA ARG A 397 -18.34 -1.90 4.62
C ARG A 397 -17.92 -2.27 3.20
N ILE A 398 -18.00 -1.31 2.29
CA ILE A 398 -17.33 -1.39 0.99
C ILE A 398 -16.22 -0.35 0.86
N GLU A 399 -15.21 -0.68 0.07
CA GLU A 399 -14.23 0.26 -0.47
C GLU A 399 -14.21 0.19 -1.98
N THR A 400 -14.26 1.34 -2.65
CA THR A 400 -14.27 1.42 -4.12
C THR A 400 -13.00 2.09 -4.62
N TYR A 401 -12.31 1.43 -5.54
CA TYR A 401 -11.12 1.92 -6.22
C TYR A 401 -11.40 1.91 -7.71
N TYR A 402 -11.10 3.00 -8.41
CA TYR A 402 -11.35 3.06 -9.85
C TYR A 402 -10.24 3.78 -10.60
N THR A 403 -10.14 3.44 -11.88
CA THR A 403 -9.38 4.20 -12.87
C THR A 403 -10.28 4.48 -14.06
N ALA A 404 -10.06 5.61 -14.73
CA ALA A 404 -10.83 5.99 -15.91
C ALA A 404 -9.90 6.51 -16.99
N TYR A 405 -10.10 6.05 -18.22
CA TYR A 405 -9.20 6.32 -19.33
C TYR A 405 -9.92 6.32 -20.68
N GLU A 406 -9.37 7.05 -21.64
CA GLU A 406 -9.97 7.19 -22.97
C GLU A 406 -10.05 5.82 -23.65
N ALA A 407 -11.26 5.41 -24.05
CA ALA A 407 -11.46 4.16 -24.77
C ALA A 407 -11.00 4.34 -26.22
N VAL A 408 -9.79 3.90 -26.51
CA VAL A 408 -9.24 3.89 -27.87
C VAL A 408 -9.74 2.59 -28.52
N GLY A 409 -10.60 2.70 -29.53
CA GLY A 409 -11.10 1.51 -30.23
C GLY A 409 -9.95 0.65 -30.78
N GLU A 410 -10.14 -0.68 -30.84
CA GLU A 410 -9.24 -1.54 -31.60
C GLU A 410 -9.11 -0.95 -33.02
N GLN A 411 -7.88 -0.60 -33.43
CA GLN A 411 -7.59 -0.18 -34.80
C GLN A 411 -7.69 -1.34 -35.77
#